data_AF-A0A1R0YRJ8-F1
#
_entry.id   AF-A0A1R0YRJ8-F1
#
_cell.length_a   1.000
_cell.length_b   1.000
_cell.length_c   1.000
_cell.angle_alpha   90.00
_cell.angle_beta   90.00
_cell.angle_gamma   90.00
#
_symmetry.space_group_name_H-M   'P 1'
#
loop_
_entity.id
_entity.type
_entity.pdbx_description
1 polymer ?
#
loop_
_entity_poly.entity_id
_entity_poly.type
_entity_poly.pdbx_seq_one_letter_code
_entity_poly.pdbx_strand_id
1 'polypeptide(L)'
;MFFRRKFSFWLSIISIIICLSDYLGVGIANIILVRLNPIIDTLIFTEPFESFMVDVNNPRWETNSALISVRFPTYIIHFGTFLILGILMDYLIRIIKQK
;
A
#
# COMPACT_ATOMS: atom_id res chain seq x y z
N MET A 1 -25.63 -8.76 -1.97
CA MET A 1 -24.56 -9.32 -1.11
C MET A 1 -23.46 -10.05 -1.93
N PHE A 2 -23.01 -9.48 -3.05
CA PHE A 2 -22.03 -10.13 -3.96
C PHE A 2 -20.59 -9.61 -3.77
N PHE A 3 -20.44 -8.33 -3.36
CA PHE A 3 -19.12 -7.69 -3.17
C PHE A 3 -18.32 -8.28 -2.01
N ARG A 4 -18.97 -8.77 -0.94
CA ARG A 4 -18.32 -9.37 0.24
C ARG A 4 -17.58 -10.68 -0.03
N ARG A 5 -17.68 -11.25 -1.24
CA ARG A 5 -16.96 -12.48 -1.63
C ARG A 5 -15.77 -12.22 -2.55
N LYS A 6 -15.53 -10.96 -2.93
CA LYS A 6 -14.47 -10.58 -3.85
C LYS A 6 -13.19 -10.22 -3.08
N PHE A 7 -12.06 -10.76 -3.49
CA PHE A 7 -10.75 -10.43 -2.95
C PHE A 7 -10.40 -8.96 -3.20
N SER A 8 -10.77 -8.40 -4.36
CA SER A 8 -10.62 -6.97 -4.67
C SER A 8 -11.26 -6.06 -3.61
N PHE A 9 -12.45 -6.43 -3.13
CA PHE A 9 -13.15 -5.65 -2.09
C PHE A 9 -12.41 -5.70 -0.75
N TRP A 10 -12.05 -6.89 -0.28
CA TRP A 10 -11.39 -7.04 1.03
C TRP A 10 -9.97 -6.49 1.05
N LEU A 11 -9.20 -6.67 -0.03
CA LEU A 11 -7.85 -6.10 -0.13
C LEU A 11 -7.89 -4.58 -0.20
N SER A 12 -8.88 -4.00 -0.87
CA SER A 12 -9.09 -2.54 -0.85
C SER A 12 -9.39 -2.01 0.56
N ILE A 13 -10.25 -2.70 1.32
CA ILE A 13 -10.56 -2.32 2.71
C ILE A 13 -9.32 -2.42 3.60
N ILE A 14 -8.58 -3.54 3.51
CA ILE A 14 -7.34 -3.73 4.28
C ILE A 14 -6.34 -2.63 3.96
N SER A 15 -6.18 -2.30 2.67
CA SER A 15 -5.31 -1.22 2.22
C SER A 15 -5.71 0.14 2.83
N ILE A 16 -7.00 0.47 2.84
CA ILE A 16 -7.49 1.71 3.48
C ILE A 16 -7.19 1.72 4.98
N ILE A 17 -7.36 0.58 5.68
CA ILE A 17 -7.06 0.47 7.10
C ILE A 17 -5.56 0.68 7.37
N ILE A 18 -4.69 0.12 6.52
CA ILE A 18 -3.23 0.30 6.60
C ILE A 18 -2.87 1.78 6.41
N CYS A 19 -3.40 2.42 5.36
CA CYS A 19 -3.16 3.84 5.09
C CYS A 19 -3.64 4.72 6.25
N LEU A 20 -4.82 4.44 6.81
CA LEU A 20 -5.35 5.21 7.94
C LEU A 20 -4.53 4.98 9.21
N SER A 21 -4.07 3.75 9.46
CA SER A 21 -3.24 3.42 10.63
C SER A 21 -1.88 4.13 10.55
N ASP A 22 -1.28 4.18 9.37
CA ASP A 22 -0.04 4.94 9.13
C ASP A 22 -0.26 6.45 9.31
N TYR A 23 -1.35 6.99 8.76
CA TYR A 23 -1.73 8.40 8.95
C TYR A 23 -1.92 8.77 10.42
N LEU A 24 -2.51 7.88 11.22
CA LEU A 24 -2.68 8.04 12.67
C LEU A 24 -1.37 7.84 13.47
N GLY A 25 -0.25 7.51 12.81
CA GLY A 25 1.06 7.38 13.42
C GLY A 25 1.35 6.01 14.03
N VAL A 26 0.61 4.95 13.65
CA VAL A 26 0.90 3.58 14.06
C VAL A 26 2.13 3.08 13.30
N GLY A 27 3.28 3.04 13.95
CA GLY A 27 4.56 2.75 13.29
C GLY A 27 4.64 1.41 12.53
N ILE A 28 3.89 0.39 12.96
CA ILE A 28 3.83 -0.92 12.27
C ILE A 28 3.17 -0.78 10.89
N ALA A 29 2.19 0.12 10.75
CA ALA A 29 1.48 0.33 9.50
C ALA A 29 2.41 0.89 8.41
N ASN A 30 3.42 1.68 8.79
CA ASN A 30 4.42 2.20 7.86
C ASN A 30 5.22 1.07 7.19
N ILE A 31 5.64 0.09 7.98
CA ILE A 31 6.37 -1.09 7.49
C ILE A 31 5.48 -1.90 6.55
N ILE A 32 4.21 -2.11 6.91
CA ILE A 32 3.26 -2.83 6.06
C ILE A 32 2.99 -2.07 4.77
N LEU A 33 2.91 -0.74 4.83
CA LEU A 33 2.63 0.10 3.68
C LEU A 33 3.80 0.12 2.68
N VAL A 34 5.02 0.30 3.19
CA VAL A 34 6.23 0.48 2.39
C VAL A 34 6.91 -0.85 2.06
N ARG A 35 7.30 -1.62 3.08
CA ARG A 35 8.15 -2.82 2.92
C ARG A 35 7.40 -4.02 2.36
N LEU A 36 6.12 -4.18 2.68
CA LEU A 36 5.32 -5.31 2.18
C LEU A 36 4.69 -5.05 0.81
N ASN A 37 4.79 -3.83 0.28
CA ASN A 37 4.38 -3.53 -1.09
C ASN A 37 5.63 -3.45 -1.97
N PRO A 38 5.96 -4.49 -2.77
CA PRO A 38 7.20 -4.54 -3.53
C PRO A 38 7.34 -3.41 -4.55
N ILE A 39 6.23 -2.86 -5.04
CA ILE A 39 6.26 -1.71 -5.96
C ILE A 39 6.70 -0.45 -5.22
N ILE A 40 6.25 -0.26 -3.99
CA ILE A 40 6.64 0.90 -3.19
C ILE A 40 8.08 0.71 -2.69
N ASP A 41 8.41 -0.46 -2.13
CA ASP A 41 9.75 -0.73 -1.59
C ASP A 41 10.87 -0.53 -2.62
N THR A 42 10.60 -0.82 -3.90
CA THR A 42 11.57 -0.61 -4.99
C THR A 42 11.65 0.84 -5.47
N LEU A 43 10.53 1.56 -5.50
CA LEU A 43 10.47 2.93 -6.05
C LEU A 43 10.76 4.01 -5.02
N ILE A 44 10.59 3.73 -3.73
CA ILE A 44 10.60 4.76 -2.67
C ILE A 44 11.96 5.47 -2.51
N PHE A 45 13.07 4.82 -2.91
CA PHE A 45 14.43 5.39 -2.89
C PHE A 45 14.99 5.62 -4.31
N THR A 46 14.14 5.66 -5.32
CA THR A 46 14.55 5.87 -6.72
C THR A 46 14.07 7.23 -7.20
N GLU A 47 14.98 8.11 -7.61
CA GLU A 47 14.60 9.37 -8.27
C GLU A 47 13.98 9.12 -9.66
N PRO A 48 12.93 9.88 -10.07
CA PRO A 48 12.35 11.05 -9.41
C PRO A 48 11.23 10.70 -8.39
N PHE A 49 10.97 9.42 -8.15
CA PHE A 49 9.83 8.95 -7.37
C PHE A 49 9.98 9.22 -5.88
N GLU A 50 11.21 9.17 -5.35
CA GLU A 50 11.51 9.46 -3.94
C GLU A 50 10.95 10.81 -3.50
N SER A 51 11.24 11.89 -4.25
CA SER A 51 10.76 13.25 -3.95
C SER A 51 9.23 13.39 -3.94
N PHE A 52 8.54 12.54 -4.70
CA PHE A 52 7.08 12.53 -4.82
C PHE A 52 6.42 11.65 -3.77
N MET A 53 7.09 10.57 -3.37
CA MET A 53 6.57 9.53 -2.49
C MET A 53 6.93 9.76 -1.02
N VAL A 54 8.00 10.50 -0.76
CA VAL A 54 8.53 10.65 0.59
C VAL A 54 8.75 12.10 0.95
N ASP A 55 8.47 12.42 2.21
CA ASP A 55 8.72 13.73 2.76
C ASP A 55 10.09 13.78 3.44
N VAL A 56 11.13 13.99 2.62
CA VAL A 56 12.54 14.12 3.03
C VAL A 56 12.79 15.23 4.07
N ASN A 57 11.89 16.21 4.17
CA ASN A 57 12.00 17.29 5.14
C ASN A 57 11.29 16.99 6.47
N ASN A 58 10.73 15.79 6.65
CA ASN A 58 9.99 15.45 7.85
C ASN A 58 10.93 14.95 8.96
N PRO A 59 10.88 15.52 10.19
CA PRO A 59 11.73 15.11 11.31
C PRO A 59 11.52 13.64 11.75
N ARG A 60 10.44 12.99 11.31
CA ARG A 60 10.20 11.55 11.55
C ARG A 60 11.20 10.64 10.82
N TRP A 61 11.80 11.11 9.72
CA TRP A 61 12.80 10.35 8.98
C TRP A 61 14.10 10.19 9.78
N GLU A 62 14.54 11.27 10.44
CA GLU A 62 15.80 11.28 11.21
C GLU A 62 15.71 10.47 12.52
N THR A 63 14.51 10.33 13.07
CA THR A 63 14.32 9.75 14.40
C THR A 63 14.14 8.23 14.42
N ASN A 64 13.69 7.61 13.32
CA ASN A 64 13.59 6.16 13.20
C ASN A 64 13.70 5.74 11.73
N SER A 65 14.81 5.11 11.33
CA SER A 65 15.04 4.62 9.96
C SER A 65 14.01 3.60 9.46
N ALA A 66 13.21 3.03 10.37
CA ALA A 66 12.11 2.12 10.08
C ALA A 66 10.77 2.84 9.81
N LEU A 67 10.67 4.15 10.11
CA LEU A 67 9.47 4.97 9.95
C LEU A 67 9.71 6.04 8.90
N ILE A 68 9.26 5.77 7.68
CA ILE A 68 9.42 6.65 6.54
C ILE A 68 8.20 7.54 6.43
N SER A 69 8.38 8.85 6.51
CA SER A 69 7.25 9.79 6.34
C SER A 69 6.82 9.82 4.86
N VAL A 70 5.76 9.11 4.53
CA VAL A 70 5.26 9.03 3.15
C VAL A 70 4.30 10.18 2.82
N ARG A 71 4.27 10.58 1.54
CA ARG A 71 3.35 11.59 1.01
C ARG A 71 2.05 10.96 0.53
N PHE A 72 1.05 11.81 0.31
CA PHE A 72 -0.27 11.39 -0.18
C PHE A 72 -0.23 10.44 -1.40
N PRO A 73 0.62 10.67 -2.42
CA PRO A 73 0.67 9.78 -3.58
C PRO A 73 1.06 8.34 -3.26
N THR A 74 1.86 8.12 -2.21
CA THR A 74 2.27 6.78 -1.79
C THR A 74 1.09 5.97 -1.27
N TYR A 75 0.14 6.60 -0.58
CA TYR A 75 -1.12 5.94 -0.19
C TYR A 75 -1.96 5.55 -1.41
N ILE A 76 -2.00 6.40 -2.44
CA ILE A 76 -2.72 6.11 -3.69
C ILE A 76 -2.09 4.90 -4.38
N ILE A 77 -0.76 4.88 -4.50
CA ILE A 77 -0.03 3.76 -5.08
C ILE A 77 -0.30 2.49 -4.27
N HIS A 78 -0.22 2.54 -2.95
CA HIS A 78 -0.48 1.40 -2.07
C HIS A 78 -1.90 0.85 -2.25
N PHE A 79 -2.89 1.74 -2.33
CA PHE A 79 -4.27 1.34 -2.61
C PHE A 79 -4.43 0.72 -4.00
N GLY A 80 -3.82 1.34 -5.02
CA GLY A 80 -3.87 0.86 -6.39
C GLY A 80 -3.29 -0.56 -6.54
N THR A 81 -2.14 -0.84 -5.92
CA THR A 81 -1.52 -2.17 -5.98
C THR A 81 -2.38 -3.24 -5.32
N PHE A 82 -2.96 -2.96 -4.16
CA PHE A 82 -3.85 -3.90 -3.45
C PHE A 82 -5.16 -4.14 -4.22
N LEU A 83 -5.72 -3.10 -4.83
CA LEU A 83 -6.90 -3.22 -5.68
C LEU A 83 -6.60 -4.08 -6.91
N ILE A 84 -5.50 -3.81 -7.62
CA ILE A 84 -5.07 -4.60 -8.79
C ILE A 84 -4.81 -6.05 -8.41
N LEU A 85 -4.09 -6.30 -7.31
CA LEU A 85 -3.83 -7.65 -6.81
C LEU A 85 -5.14 -8.40 -6.53
N GLY A 86 -6.10 -7.74 -5.89
CA GLY A 86 -7.38 -8.36 -5.59
C GLY A 86 -8.24 -8.60 -6.83
N ILE A 87 -8.20 -7.72 -7.84
CA ILE A 87 -8.84 -7.97 -9.14
C ILE A 87 -8.20 -9.18 -9.83
N LEU A 88 -6.87 -9.27 -9.79
CA LEU A 88 -6.12 -10.38 -10.39
C LEU A 88 -6.46 -11.71 -9.70
N MET A 89 -6.56 -11.73 -8.37
CA MET A 89 -7.02 -12.91 -7.62
C MET A 89 -8.46 -13.30 -7.98
N ASP A 90 -9.38 -12.34 -8.01
CA ASP A 90 -10.77 -12.59 -8.40
C ASP A 90 -10.86 -13.17 -9.82
N TYR A 91 -10.05 -12.66 -10.75
CA TYR A 91 -9.94 -13.16 -12.12
C TYR A 91 -9.38 -14.59 -12.18
N LEU A 92 -8.29 -14.87 -11.45
CA LEU A 92 -7.66 -16.19 -11.39
C LEU A 92 -8.63 -17.25 -10.86
N ILE A 93 -9.35 -16.94 -9.76
CA ILE A 93 -10.36 -17.83 -9.17
C ILE A 93 -11.49 -18.10 -10.16
N ARG A 94 -11.90 -17.08 -10.93
CA ARG A 94 -12.93 -17.26 -11.96
C ARG A 94 -12.46 -18.22 -13.05
N ILE A 95 -11.22 -18.10 -13.53
CA ILE A 95 -10.65 -19.02 -14.52
C ILE A 95 -10.62 -20.45 -13.97
N ILE A 96 -10.11 -20.63 -12.75
CA ILE A 96 -9.99 -21.96 -12.13
C ILE A 96 -11.36 -22.61 -11.92
N LYS A 97 -12.38 -21.84 -11.54
CA LYS A 97 -13.75 -22.36 -11.34
C LYS A 97 -14.51 -22.65 -12.63
N GLN A 98 -14.10 -22.06 -13.76
CA GLN A 98 -14.72 -22.30 -15.06
C GLN A 98 -14.08 -23.48 -15.81
N LYS A 99 -12.96 -23.99 -15.31
CA LYS A 99 -12.27 -25.18 -15.81
C LYS A 99 -12.66 -26.39 -14.97
#